data_AF-A0A6C0H6H9-F1
#
_entry.id   AF-A0A6C0H6H9-F1
#
_cell.length_a   1.000
_cell.length_b   1.000
_cell.length_c   1.000
_cell.angle_alpha   90.00
_cell.angle_beta   90.00
_cell.angle_gamma   90.00
#
_symmetry.space_group_name_H-M   'P 1'
#
loop_
_entity.id
_entity.type
_entity.pdbx_description
1 polymer ?
#
loop_
_entity_poly.entity_id
_entity_poly.type
_entity_poly.pdbx_seq_one_letter_code
_entity_poly.pdbx_strand_id
1 'polypeptide(L)'
;MDSRLVDLFIKGNGSFERLLQFEVLVIVVLTSVTLTYLFSTTYAFVIILVAFILYIANLYITVKTNTVSDFNKTTMVKLNMLQSIVNKQVSQHVNLVSNSRIRFNTAQLQKIQEQAKLDCLYYDANLIHFIYSIKSLSDYNLPLFAQFLRGVNNIMKLHKQIDDYNDANGEYPENTPQMLQVAMQLRINTINNLHNFIYSVPKVHHMTQYINNVVDRYNLLISRNVDAMYQAHNNDVLKRGINTTTQFVSYNTTKPYENVNNPSIKPGSQPHKLYQFYY
;
A
#
# COMPACT_ATOMS: atom_id res chain seq x y z
N MET A 1 -36.34 15.97 11.36
CA MET A 1 -34.98 16.43 11.00
C MET A 1 -34.59 15.74 9.72
N ASP A 2 -34.20 16.51 8.71
CA ASP A 2 -34.01 16.05 7.34
C ASP A 2 -32.84 15.05 7.26
N SER A 3 -33.11 13.80 6.89
CA SER A 3 -32.12 12.71 6.82
C SER A 3 -30.97 12.99 5.84
N ARG A 4 -31.14 13.97 4.95
CA ARG A 4 -30.09 14.48 4.04
C ARG A 4 -29.05 15.35 4.73
N LEU A 5 -29.43 16.11 5.75
CA LEU A 5 -28.49 16.95 6.51
C LEU A 5 -27.57 16.08 7.37
N VAL A 6 -28.14 15.06 8.02
CA VAL A 6 -27.37 14.07 8.80
C VAL A 6 -26.36 13.33 7.91
N ASP A 7 -26.76 12.93 6.70
CA ASP A 7 -25.86 12.31 5.72
C ASP A 7 -24.75 13.23 5.20
N LEU A 8 -25.03 14.54 5.10
CA LEU A 8 -24.05 15.56 4.71
C LEU A 8 -23.00 15.81 5.82
N PHE A 9 -23.39 15.66 7.09
CA PHE A 9 -22.47 15.80 8.23
C PHE A 9 -21.67 14.52 8.52
N ILE A 10 -22.20 13.33 8.23
CA ILE A 10 -21.53 12.05 8.48
C ILE A 10 -20.38 11.77 7.49
N LYS A 11 -20.49 12.22 6.22
CA LYS A 11 -19.53 11.86 5.15
C LYS A 11 -18.33 12.80 5.00
N GLY A 12 -18.27 13.89 5.76
CA GLY A 12 -17.42 15.03 5.44
C GLY A 12 -15.95 14.94 5.86
N ASN A 13 -15.63 14.60 7.12
CA ASN A 13 -14.26 14.78 7.63
C ASN A 13 -13.96 13.87 8.83
N GLY A 14 -12.78 13.25 8.86
CA GLY A 14 -12.29 12.41 9.96
C GLY A 14 -12.13 13.13 11.33
N SER A 15 -12.28 14.46 11.40
CA SER A 15 -12.40 15.17 12.68
C SER A 15 -13.76 14.93 13.36
N PHE A 16 -14.82 14.70 12.57
CA PHE A 16 -16.16 14.42 13.07
C PHE A 16 -16.24 13.05 13.74
N GLU A 17 -15.44 12.08 13.28
CA GLU A 17 -15.39 10.73 13.87
C GLU A 17 -14.85 10.75 15.31
N ARG A 18 -13.81 11.54 15.58
CA ARG A 18 -13.28 11.71 16.95
C ARG A 18 -14.26 12.44 17.87
N LEU A 19 -14.99 13.42 17.34
CA LEU A 19 -15.99 14.18 18.08
C LEU A 19 -17.20 13.29 18.42
N LEU A 20 -17.66 12.48 17.48
CA LEU A 20 -18.76 11.53 17.67
C LEU A 20 -18.37 10.40 18.62
N GLN A 21 -17.15 9.87 18.54
CA GLN A 21 -16.62 8.91 19.52
C GLN A 21 -16.61 9.50 20.94
N PHE A 22 -16.21 10.76 21.08
CA PHE A 22 -16.20 11.45 22.37
C PHE A 22 -17.62 11.70 22.90
N GLU A 23 -18.55 12.18 22.08
CA GLU A 23 -19.94 12.41 22.45
C GLU A 23 -20.65 11.11 22.87
N VAL A 24 -20.43 10.02 22.14
CA VAL A 24 -20.98 8.70 22.50
C VAL A 24 -20.42 8.23 23.83
N LEU A 25 -19.12 8.41 24.09
CA LEU A 25 -18.49 8.01 25.36
C LEU A 25 -19.03 8.83 26.53
N VAL A 26 -19.24 10.14 26.34
CA VAL A 26 -19.89 11.01 27.33
C VAL A 26 -21.32 10.54 27.62
N ILE A 27 -22.10 10.21 26.59
CA ILE A 27 -23.46 9.69 26.73
C ILE A 27 -23.46 8.34 27.47
N VAL A 28 -22.51 7.43 27.21
CA VAL A 28 -22.33 6.17 27.95
C VAL A 28 -22.13 6.42 29.43
N VAL A 29 -21.16 7.27 29.76
CA VAL A 29 -20.81 7.57 31.16
C VAL A 29 -21.99 8.24 31.85
N LEU A 30 -22.63 9.22 31.23
CA LEU A 30 -23.76 9.95 31.80
C LEU A 30 -24.96 9.02 32.05
N THR A 31 -25.29 8.16 31.09
CA THR A 31 -26.40 7.19 31.18
C THR A 31 -26.10 6.12 32.23
N SER A 32 -24.87 5.64 32.30
CA SER A 32 -24.44 4.66 33.31
C SER A 32 -24.50 5.25 34.72
N VAL A 33 -24.04 6.49 34.93
CA VAL A 33 -24.11 7.18 36.22
C VAL A 33 -25.57 7.46 36.63
N THR A 34 -26.41 7.99 35.73
CA THR A 34 -27.82 8.27 36.04
C THR A 34 -28.62 7.00 36.33
N LEU A 35 -28.44 5.94 35.54
CA LEU A 35 -29.12 4.67 35.78
C LEU A 35 -28.63 3.97 37.06
N THR A 36 -27.33 4.06 37.39
CA THR A 36 -26.77 3.52 38.64
C THR A 36 -27.32 4.26 39.87
N TYR A 37 -27.50 5.57 39.75
CA TYR A 37 -28.10 6.40 40.80
C TYR A 37 -29.60 6.10 40.99
N LEU A 38 -30.34 5.89 39.90
CA LEU A 38 -31.79 5.68 39.94
C LEU A 38 -32.21 4.26 40.34
N PHE A 39 -31.41 3.23 40.04
CA PHE A 39 -31.82 1.82 40.17
C PHE A 39 -30.79 0.92 40.85
N SER A 40 -30.34 1.31 42.05
CA SER A 40 -29.26 0.66 42.80
C SER A 40 -29.49 -0.82 43.19
N THR A 41 -30.72 -1.34 43.11
CA THR A 41 -31.09 -2.68 43.64
C THR A 41 -31.88 -3.58 42.69
N THR A 42 -32.14 -3.16 41.45
CA THR A 42 -33.09 -3.87 40.55
C THR A 42 -32.39 -4.55 39.37
N TYR A 43 -32.68 -5.82 39.11
CA TYR A 43 -32.15 -6.54 37.92
C TYR A 43 -32.53 -5.89 36.58
N ALA A 44 -33.63 -5.13 36.54
CA ALA A 44 -34.05 -4.35 35.37
C ALA A 44 -32.99 -3.33 34.91
N PHE A 45 -32.19 -2.79 35.85
CA PHE A 45 -31.07 -1.89 35.54
C PHE A 45 -30.02 -2.57 34.66
N VAL A 46 -29.65 -3.81 35.00
CA VAL A 46 -28.63 -4.56 34.26
C VAL A 46 -29.10 -4.84 32.84
N ILE A 47 -30.38 -5.16 32.65
CA ILE A 47 -30.97 -5.41 31.32
C ILE A 47 -30.96 -4.14 30.46
N ILE A 48 -31.35 -2.98 31.02
CA ILE A 48 -31.35 -1.69 30.31
C ILE A 48 -29.92 -1.28 29.95
N LEU A 49 -28.97 -1.43 30.88
CA LEU A 49 -27.56 -1.13 30.65
C LEU A 49 -26.99 -2.00 29.52
N VAL A 50 -27.27 -3.31 29.52
CA VAL A 50 -26.85 -4.24 28.46
C VAL A 50 -27.48 -3.86 27.11
N ALA A 51 -28.78 -3.56 27.07
CA ALA A 51 -29.45 -3.11 25.84
C ALA A 51 -28.84 -1.82 25.29
N PHE A 52 -28.48 -0.89 26.16
CA PHE A 52 -27.84 0.37 25.78
C PHE A 52 -26.42 0.19 25.26
N ILE A 53 -25.62 -0.67 25.91
CA ILE A 53 -24.27 -1.03 25.44
C ILE A 53 -24.35 -1.70 24.06
N LEU A 54 -25.31 -2.61 23.86
CA LEU A 54 -25.54 -3.27 22.56
C LEU A 54 -25.94 -2.27 21.47
N TYR A 55 -26.80 -1.29 21.79
CA TYR A 55 -27.18 -0.22 20.87
C TYR A 55 -25.97 0.61 20.42
N ILE A 56 -25.11 0.99 21.36
CA ILE A 56 -23.91 1.78 21.07
C ILE A 56 -22.88 0.97 20.29
N ALA A 57 -22.67 -0.31 20.64
CA ALA A 57 -21.83 -1.21 19.88
C ALA A 57 -22.32 -1.31 18.42
N ASN A 58 -23.62 -1.43 18.20
CA ASN A 58 -24.21 -1.49 16.86
C ASN A 58 -24.00 -0.19 16.06
N LEU A 59 -24.20 0.97 16.69
CA LEU A 59 -23.93 2.27 16.05
C LEU A 59 -22.45 2.41 15.66
N TYR A 60 -21.54 2.06 16.56
CA TYR A 60 -20.11 2.12 16.30
C TYR A 60 -19.69 1.19 15.16
N ILE A 61 -20.20 -0.06 15.15
CA ILE A 61 -19.98 -1.00 14.05
C ILE A 61 -20.49 -0.41 12.73
N THR A 62 -21.70 0.16 12.72
CA THR A 62 -22.31 0.76 11.52
C THR A 62 -21.46 1.91 10.96
N VAL A 63 -20.98 2.82 11.81
CA VAL A 63 -20.10 3.92 11.39
C VAL A 63 -18.80 3.37 10.82
N LYS A 64 -18.15 2.42 11.51
CA LYS A 64 -16.90 1.80 11.05
C LYS A 64 -17.08 1.06 9.73
N THR A 65 -18.21 0.37 9.52
CA THR A 65 -18.49 -0.29 8.24
C THR A 65 -18.69 0.71 7.11
N ASN A 66 -19.34 1.84 7.38
CA ASN A 66 -19.55 2.90 6.39
C ASN A 66 -18.23 3.58 6.02
N THR A 67 -17.36 3.89 6.99
CA THR A 67 -16.05 4.51 6.71
C THR A 67 -15.13 3.59 5.91
N VAL A 68 -15.09 2.29 6.22
CA VAL A 68 -14.33 1.30 5.43
C VAL A 68 -14.90 1.18 4.02
N SER A 69 -16.23 1.15 3.87
CA SER A 69 -16.89 1.13 2.55
C SER A 69 -16.50 2.35 1.70
N ASP A 70 -16.53 3.53 2.29
CA ASP A 70 -16.24 4.78 1.59
C ASP A 70 -14.75 4.94 1.28
N PHE A 71 -13.84 4.46 2.15
CA PHE A 71 -12.42 4.36 1.85
C PHE A 71 -12.17 3.44 0.64
N ASN A 72 -12.72 2.23 0.65
CA ASN A 72 -12.55 1.26 -0.44
C ASN A 72 -13.10 1.79 -1.78
N LYS A 73 -14.27 2.44 -1.77
CA LYS A 73 -14.83 3.10 -2.96
C LYS A 73 -13.88 4.19 -3.46
N THR A 74 -13.36 5.02 -2.56
CA THR A 74 -12.41 6.09 -2.91
C THR A 74 -11.13 5.53 -3.52
N THR A 75 -10.57 4.48 -2.92
CA THR A 75 -9.39 3.78 -3.46
C THR A 75 -9.66 3.22 -4.85
N MET A 76 -10.82 2.60 -5.07
CA MET A 76 -11.20 2.05 -6.37
C MET A 76 -11.35 3.12 -7.45
N VAL A 77 -11.97 4.27 -7.13
CA VAL A 77 -12.06 5.42 -8.04
C VAL A 77 -10.67 5.92 -8.42
N LYS A 78 -9.76 6.04 -7.45
CA LYS A 78 -8.37 6.45 -7.71
C LYS A 78 -7.64 5.44 -8.60
N LEU A 79 -7.80 4.14 -8.35
CA LEU A 79 -7.22 3.08 -9.16
C LEU A 79 -7.71 3.14 -10.61
N ASN A 80 -9.02 3.32 -10.82
CA ASN A 80 -9.60 3.46 -12.16
C ASN A 80 -9.06 4.69 -12.90
N MET A 81 -8.83 5.80 -12.19
CA MET A 81 -8.19 6.98 -12.76
C MET A 81 -6.72 6.74 -13.12
N LEU A 82 -5.97 5.94 -12.33
CA LEU A 82 -4.61 5.56 -12.69
C LEU A 82 -4.58 4.61 -13.89
N GLN A 83 -5.53 3.67 -13.97
CA GLN A 83 -5.68 2.78 -15.12
C GLN A 83 -5.98 3.58 -16.41
N SER A 84 -6.80 4.62 -16.33
CA SER A 84 -7.12 5.44 -17.51
C SER A 84 -5.90 6.17 -18.06
N ILE A 85 -4.97 6.61 -17.21
CA ILE A 85 -3.68 7.20 -17.62
C ILE A 85 -2.85 6.17 -18.42
N VAL A 86 -2.74 4.93 -17.93
CA VAL A 86 -2.03 3.87 -18.67
C VAL A 86 -2.72 3.55 -19.99
N ASN A 87 -4.05 3.45 -19.99
CA ASN A 87 -4.83 3.19 -21.21
C ASN A 87 -4.67 4.31 -22.25
N LYS A 88 -4.59 5.57 -21.80
CA LYS A 88 -4.30 6.72 -22.66
C LYS A 88 -2.94 6.57 -23.34
N GLN A 89 -1.89 6.20 -22.58
CA GLN A 89 -0.55 5.96 -23.13
C GLN A 89 -0.55 4.82 -24.16
N VAL A 90 -1.20 3.71 -23.84
CA VAL A 90 -1.33 2.55 -24.75
C VAL A 90 -2.02 2.97 -26.04
N SER A 91 -3.14 3.68 -25.93
CA SER A 91 -3.92 4.13 -27.09
C SER A 91 -3.11 5.07 -27.99
N GLN A 92 -2.35 6.00 -27.40
CA GLN A 92 -1.44 6.86 -28.15
C GLN A 92 -0.38 6.06 -28.89
N HIS A 93 0.23 5.07 -28.23
CA HIS A 93 1.25 4.22 -28.85
C HIS A 93 0.67 3.37 -30.00
N VAL A 94 -0.49 2.75 -29.79
CA VAL A 94 -1.21 1.98 -30.82
C VAL A 94 -1.53 2.85 -32.04
N ASN A 95 -2.01 4.08 -31.82
CA ASN A 95 -2.33 5.01 -32.91
C ASN A 95 -1.08 5.41 -33.70
N LEU A 96 0.04 5.72 -33.02
CA LEU A 96 1.31 6.04 -33.67
C LEU A 96 1.81 4.88 -34.54
N VAL A 97 1.77 3.66 -34.00
CA VAL A 97 2.23 2.46 -34.71
C VAL A 97 1.29 2.11 -35.89
N SER A 98 -0.02 2.29 -35.71
CA SER A 98 -1.03 2.08 -36.77
C SER A 98 -0.85 3.04 -37.94
N ASN A 99 -0.49 4.29 -37.65
CA ASN A 99 -0.16 5.28 -38.68
C ASN A 99 1.13 4.92 -39.44
N SER A 100 2.02 4.12 -38.84
CA SER A 100 3.30 3.67 -39.43
C SER A 100 3.25 2.33 -40.20
N ARG A 101 2.05 1.91 -40.67
CA ARG A 101 1.78 0.72 -41.52
C ARG A 101 1.57 -0.63 -40.82
N ILE A 102 1.59 -0.68 -39.48
CA ILE A 102 1.27 -1.92 -38.73
C ILE A 102 -0.16 -1.83 -38.22
N ARG A 103 -1.09 -2.59 -38.81
CA ARG A 103 -2.46 -2.69 -38.29
C ARG A 103 -2.57 -3.81 -37.26
N PHE A 104 -2.93 -3.47 -36.04
CA PHE A 104 -3.25 -4.46 -35.01
C PHE A 104 -4.63 -5.03 -35.27
N ASN A 105 -4.78 -6.35 -35.18
CA ASN A 105 -6.09 -6.98 -35.13
C ASN A 105 -6.72 -6.84 -33.73
N THR A 106 -8.02 -7.13 -33.60
CA THR A 106 -8.77 -6.97 -32.35
C THR A 106 -8.16 -7.79 -31.19
N ALA A 107 -7.68 -9.01 -31.47
CA ALA A 107 -7.07 -9.87 -30.45
C ALA A 107 -5.72 -9.33 -29.95
N GLN A 108 -4.91 -8.77 -30.83
CA GLN A 108 -3.64 -8.12 -30.47
C GLN A 108 -3.89 -6.87 -29.63
N LEU A 109 -4.91 -6.07 -29.96
CA LEU A 109 -5.29 -4.90 -29.17
C LEU A 109 -5.74 -5.29 -27.76
N GLN A 110 -6.55 -6.33 -27.63
CA GLN A 110 -6.95 -6.87 -26.33
C GLN A 110 -5.73 -7.32 -25.52
N LYS A 111 -4.81 -8.07 -26.14
CA LYS A 111 -3.58 -8.53 -25.47
C LYS A 111 -2.71 -7.37 -24.98
N ILE A 112 -2.57 -6.32 -25.78
CA ILE A 112 -1.80 -5.11 -25.38
C ILE A 112 -2.48 -4.41 -24.19
N GLN A 113 -3.81 -4.31 -24.20
CA GLN A 113 -4.57 -3.71 -23.10
C GLN A 113 -4.49 -4.55 -21.82
N GLU A 114 -4.58 -5.87 -21.93
CA GLU A 114 -4.44 -6.80 -20.81
C GLU A 114 -3.06 -6.72 -20.17
N GLN A 115 -2.00 -6.67 -20.98
CA GLN A 115 -0.62 -6.50 -20.50
C GLN A 115 -0.38 -5.16 -19.80
N ALA A 116 -1.23 -4.16 -20.07
CA ALA A 116 -1.14 -2.83 -19.48
C ALA A 116 -2.06 -2.64 -18.26
N LYS A 117 -2.79 -3.69 -17.83
CA LYS A 117 -3.71 -3.63 -16.70
C LYS A 117 -2.94 -3.53 -15.38
N LEU A 118 -3.37 -2.62 -14.51
CA LEU A 118 -2.91 -2.44 -13.14
C LEU A 118 -3.67 -3.38 -12.20
N ASP A 119 -3.57 -4.68 -12.49
CA ASP A 119 -4.33 -5.76 -11.88
C ASP A 119 -3.92 -6.11 -10.45
N CYS A 120 -2.79 -5.63 -9.95
CA CYS A 120 -2.28 -5.91 -8.61
C CYS A 120 -2.03 -4.65 -7.80
N LEU A 121 -2.21 -3.45 -8.36
CA LEU A 121 -1.93 -2.19 -7.65
C LEU A 121 -2.86 -1.98 -6.43
N TYR A 122 -4.04 -2.61 -6.41
CA TYR A 122 -4.96 -2.61 -5.26
C TYR A 122 -4.39 -3.26 -4.00
N TYR A 123 -3.30 -4.01 -4.13
CA TYR A 123 -2.67 -4.70 -3.01
C TYR A 123 -2.21 -3.73 -1.91
N ASP A 124 -1.84 -2.49 -2.27
CA ASP A 124 -1.47 -1.45 -1.31
C ASP A 124 -2.27 -0.15 -1.56
N ALA A 125 -3.25 0.09 -0.70
CA ALA A 125 -4.10 1.29 -0.76
C ALA A 125 -3.31 2.59 -0.50
N ASN A 126 -2.27 2.58 0.35
CA ASN A 126 -1.45 3.76 0.60
C ASN A 126 -0.67 4.17 -0.65
N LEU A 127 -0.17 3.16 -1.37
CA LEU A 127 0.53 3.33 -2.63
C LEU A 127 -0.40 3.93 -3.69
N ILE A 128 -1.63 3.44 -3.82
CA ILE A 128 -2.64 4.04 -4.72
C ILE A 128 -2.89 5.50 -4.36
N HIS A 129 -3.12 5.81 -3.09
CA HIS A 129 -3.45 7.16 -2.66
C HIS A 129 -2.29 8.13 -2.92
N PHE A 130 -1.05 7.70 -2.70
CA PHE A 130 0.14 8.46 -3.00
C PHE A 130 0.37 8.66 -4.50
N ILE A 131 0.28 7.59 -5.30
CA ILE A 131 0.47 7.68 -6.75
C ILE A 131 -0.61 8.59 -7.36
N TYR A 132 -1.83 8.52 -6.85
CA TYR A 132 -2.91 9.42 -7.25
C TYR A 132 -2.64 10.88 -6.89
N SER A 133 -2.01 11.17 -5.74
CA SER A 133 -1.68 12.55 -5.37
C SER A 133 -0.68 13.19 -6.32
N ILE A 134 0.18 12.38 -6.95
CA ILE A 134 1.16 12.84 -7.93
C ILE A 134 0.67 12.70 -9.38
N LYS A 135 -0.59 12.36 -9.64
CA LYS A 135 -1.09 12.06 -11.01
C LYS A 135 -0.90 13.19 -12.03
N SER A 136 -0.91 14.46 -11.58
CA SER A 136 -0.70 15.63 -12.44
C SER A 136 0.67 15.61 -13.12
N LEU A 137 1.61 14.89 -12.52
CA LEU A 137 2.91 14.65 -13.11
C LEU A 137 2.81 13.92 -14.47
N SER A 138 1.79 13.09 -14.68
CA SER A 138 1.58 12.39 -15.97
C SER A 138 1.42 13.33 -17.17
N ASP A 139 1.05 14.60 -16.96
CA ASP A 139 0.89 15.58 -18.02
C ASP A 139 2.25 16.04 -18.61
N TYR A 140 3.35 15.95 -17.85
CA TYR A 140 4.69 16.32 -18.32
C TYR A 140 5.33 15.22 -19.16
N ASN A 141 5.20 13.96 -18.74
CA ASN A 141 5.75 12.82 -19.46
C ASN A 141 4.92 11.56 -19.21
N LEU A 142 3.88 11.40 -20.02
CA LEU A 142 2.94 10.29 -19.95
C LEU A 142 3.59 8.90 -20.13
N PRO A 143 4.51 8.68 -21.09
CA PRO A 143 5.20 7.40 -21.24
C PRO A 143 5.96 6.96 -19.98
N LEU A 144 6.77 7.86 -19.39
CA LEU A 144 7.55 7.53 -18.19
C LEU A 144 6.64 7.32 -16.96
N PHE A 145 5.57 8.10 -16.83
CA PHE A 145 4.61 7.91 -15.75
C PHE A 145 3.87 6.57 -15.86
N ALA A 146 3.46 6.17 -17.07
CA ALA A 146 2.85 4.87 -17.31
C ALA A 146 3.82 3.70 -17.05
N GLN A 147 5.10 3.85 -17.42
CA GLN A 147 6.13 2.87 -17.12
C GLN A 147 6.38 2.74 -15.62
N PHE A 148 6.38 3.86 -14.90
CA PHE A 148 6.42 3.89 -13.43
C PHE A 148 5.24 3.08 -12.84
N LEU A 149 4.00 3.36 -13.25
CA LEU A 149 2.82 2.62 -12.78
C LEU A 149 2.92 1.10 -13.01
N ARG A 150 3.38 0.68 -14.19
CA ARG A 150 3.59 -0.74 -14.51
C ARG A 150 4.67 -1.37 -13.64
N GLY A 151 5.77 -0.65 -13.40
CA GLY A 151 6.84 -1.10 -12.50
C GLY A 151 6.32 -1.35 -11.09
N VAL A 152 5.52 -0.42 -10.56
CA VAL A 152 4.86 -0.57 -9.26
C VAL A 152 3.92 -1.78 -9.25
N ASN A 153 3.05 -1.92 -10.25
CA ASN A 153 2.12 -3.04 -10.36
C ASN A 153 2.83 -4.39 -10.36
N ASN A 154 3.96 -4.50 -11.06
CA ASN A 154 4.74 -5.74 -11.12
C ASN A 154 5.35 -6.11 -9.77
N ILE A 155 5.78 -5.13 -8.97
CA ILE A 155 6.24 -5.38 -7.60
C ILE A 155 5.08 -5.88 -6.74
N MET A 156 3.90 -5.25 -6.84
CA MET A 156 2.70 -5.69 -6.11
C MET A 156 2.26 -7.10 -6.53
N LYS A 157 2.40 -7.43 -7.82
CA LYS A 157 2.07 -8.76 -8.33
C LYS A 157 2.93 -9.84 -7.69
N LEU A 158 4.23 -9.61 -7.57
CA LEU A 158 5.13 -10.56 -6.90
C LEU A 158 4.80 -10.69 -5.42
N HIS A 159 4.55 -9.57 -4.73
CA HIS A 159 4.16 -9.57 -3.32
C HIS A 159 2.87 -10.39 -3.10
N LYS A 160 1.83 -10.09 -3.89
CA LYS A 160 0.56 -10.82 -3.85
C LYS A 160 0.72 -12.32 -4.15
N GLN A 161 1.57 -12.69 -5.10
CA GLN A 161 1.82 -14.10 -5.42
C GLN A 161 2.43 -14.89 -4.26
N ILE A 162 3.34 -14.26 -3.50
CA ILE A 162 3.93 -14.88 -2.30
C ILE A 162 2.86 -15.08 -1.24
N ASP A 163 2.06 -14.05 -0.97
CA ASP A 163 1.07 -14.07 0.09
C ASP A 163 -0.11 -14.99 -0.24
N ASP A 164 -0.68 -14.92 -1.45
CA ASP A 164 -1.76 -15.81 -1.89
C ASP A 164 -1.35 -17.29 -1.78
N TYR A 165 -0.09 -17.62 -2.12
CA TYR A 165 0.42 -18.98 -2.04
C TYR A 165 0.58 -19.44 -0.59
N ASN A 166 1.09 -18.56 0.28
CA ASN A 166 1.23 -18.83 1.70
C ASN A 166 -0.13 -19.00 2.39
N ASP A 167 -1.11 -18.16 2.07
CA ASP A 167 -2.45 -18.25 2.63
C ASP A 167 -3.17 -19.53 2.20
N ALA A 168 -2.94 -19.99 0.96
CA ALA A 168 -3.55 -21.21 0.42
C ALA A 168 -2.90 -22.51 0.93
N ASN A 169 -1.57 -22.53 1.10
CA ASN A 169 -0.82 -23.76 1.37
C ASN A 169 -0.19 -23.81 2.77
N GLY A 170 -0.20 -22.70 3.51
CA GLY A 170 0.53 -22.53 4.77
C GLY A 170 2.05 -22.50 4.61
N GLU A 171 2.58 -22.53 3.38
CA GLU A 171 4.01 -22.50 3.04
C GLU A 171 4.28 -21.47 1.95
N TYR A 172 5.51 -20.96 1.85
CA TYR A 172 5.88 -20.01 0.80
C TYR A 172 6.28 -20.70 -0.52
N PRO A 173 6.19 -20.02 -1.68
CA PRO A 173 6.68 -20.57 -2.94
C PRO A 173 8.16 -20.96 -2.87
N GLU A 174 8.58 -22.06 -3.51
CA GLU A 174 10.01 -22.43 -3.55
C GLU A 174 10.87 -21.36 -4.22
N ASN A 175 10.29 -20.63 -5.19
CA ASN A 175 10.97 -19.57 -5.91
C ASN A 175 10.87 -18.19 -5.24
N THR A 176 10.50 -18.12 -3.96
CA THR A 176 10.46 -16.88 -3.17
C THR A 176 11.78 -16.09 -3.23
N PRO A 177 12.98 -16.71 -3.16
CA PRO A 177 14.25 -15.97 -3.29
C PRO A 177 14.39 -15.24 -4.64
N GLN A 178 14.01 -15.89 -5.74
CA GLN A 178 14.07 -15.30 -7.08
C GLN A 178 13.01 -14.21 -7.24
N MET A 179 11.80 -14.41 -6.72
CA MET A 179 10.75 -13.38 -6.71
C MET A 179 11.21 -12.12 -5.96
N LEU A 180 11.87 -12.28 -4.81
CA LEU A 180 12.43 -11.18 -4.05
C LEU A 180 13.53 -10.44 -4.83
N GLN A 181 14.47 -11.15 -5.45
CA GLN A 181 15.53 -10.52 -6.27
C GLN A 181 14.95 -9.72 -7.43
N VAL A 182 13.93 -10.26 -8.10
CA VAL A 182 13.21 -9.54 -9.17
C VAL A 182 12.52 -8.30 -8.62
N ALA A 183 11.86 -8.38 -7.45
CA ALA A 183 11.24 -7.23 -6.83
C ALA A 183 12.24 -6.15 -6.42
N MET A 184 13.42 -6.52 -5.90
CA MET A 184 14.51 -5.60 -5.60
C MET A 184 15.00 -4.86 -6.84
N GLN A 185 15.20 -5.59 -7.96
CA GLN A 185 15.61 -4.99 -9.22
C GLN A 185 14.52 -4.07 -9.79
N LEU A 186 13.25 -4.50 -9.74
CA LEU A 186 12.11 -3.69 -10.16
C LEU A 186 12.01 -2.41 -9.32
N ARG A 187 12.28 -2.47 -8.00
CA ARG A 187 12.28 -1.30 -7.13
C ARG A 187 13.30 -0.27 -7.61
N ILE A 188 14.55 -0.69 -7.84
CA ILE A 188 15.62 0.18 -8.34
C ILE A 188 15.20 0.81 -9.67
N ASN A 189 14.74 -0.02 -10.62
CA ASN A 189 14.31 0.45 -11.94
C ASN A 189 13.16 1.45 -11.85
N THR A 190 12.20 1.23 -10.95
CA THR A 190 11.02 2.09 -10.80
C THR A 190 11.37 3.42 -10.12
N ILE A 191 12.30 3.41 -9.16
CA ILE A 191 12.87 4.64 -8.57
C ILE A 191 13.63 5.44 -9.65
N ASN A 192 14.44 4.77 -10.47
CA ASN A 192 15.14 5.43 -11.58
C ASN A 192 14.16 6.02 -12.60
N ASN A 193 13.08 5.31 -12.93
CA ASN A 193 12.01 5.84 -13.79
C ASN A 193 11.33 7.06 -13.16
N LEU A 194 11.09 7.05 -11.85
CA LEU A 194 10.56 8.20 -11.13
C LEU A 194 11.53 9.41 -11.20
N HIS A 195 12.84 9.18 -11.03
CA HIS A 195 13.86 10.23 -11.22
C HIS A 195 13.89 10.76 -12.66
N ASN A 196 13.90 9.90 -13.66
CA ASN A 196 13.87 10.30 -15.08
C ASN A 196 12.62 11.11 -15.41
N PHE A 197 11.48 10.69 -14.87
CA PHE A 197 10.23 11.39 -14.97
C PHE A 197 10.33 12.80 -14.33
N ILE A 198 10.89 12.89 -13.12
CA ILE A 198 11.11 14.14 -12.39
C ILE A 198 11.99 15.13 -13.16
N TYR A 199 13.01 14.66 -13.88
CA TYR A 199 13.88 15.52 -14.69
C TYR A 199 13.14 16.19 -15.86
N SER A 200 11.98 15.67 -16.26
CA SER A 200 11.14 16.30 -17.29
C SER A 200 10.28 17.46 -16.78
N VAL A 201 10.23 17.69 -15.46
CA VAL A 201 9.42 18.74 -14.83
C VAL A 201 10.23 20.04 -14.70
N PRO A 202 9.67 21.23 -15.03
CA PRO A 202 10.34 22.52 -14.85
C PRO A 202 10.81 22.76 -13.41
N LYS A 203 12.08 23.12 -13.23
CA LYS A 203 12.72 23.27 -11.91
C LYS A 203 12.54 24.66 -11.32
N VAL A 204 11.38 24.93 -10.74
CA VAL A 204 11.17 26.07 -9.81
C VAL A 204 11.52 25.60 -8.40
N HIS A 205 12.03 26.47 -7.51
CA HIS A 205 12.48 26.07 -6.16
C HIS A 205 11.44 25.26 -5.37
N HIS A 206 10.17 25.67 -5.40
CA HIS A 206 9.05 24.92 -4.78
C HIS A 206 8.83 23.52 -5.41
N MET A 207 9.10 23.39 -6.71
CA MET A 207 8.96 22.13 -7.43
C MET A 207 10.06 21.13 -7.03
N THR A 208 11.27 21.60 -6.77
CA THR A 208 12.39 20.72 -6.33
C THR A 208 12.11 20.07 -4.98
N GLN A 209 11.58 20.82 -4.00
CA GLN A 209 11.19 20.26 -2.71
C GLN A 209 10.04 19.25 -2.83
N TYR A 210 9.02 19.59 -3.62
CA TYR A 210 7.91 18.68 -3.93
C TYR A 210 8.41 17.37 -4.55
N ILE A 211 9.30 17.46 -5.53
CA ILE A 211 9.93 16.34 -6.22
C ILE A 211 10.70 15.43 -5.25
N ASN A 212 11.53 15.98 -4.38
CA ASN A 212 12.29 15.19 -3.41
C ASN A 212 11.35 14.45 -2.45
N ASN A 213 10.33 15.14 -1.93
CA ASN A 213 9.32 14.53 -1.09
C ASN A 213 8.58 13.38 -1.79
N VAL A 214 8.33 13.50 -3.10
CA VAL A 214 7.72 12.44 -3.91
C VAL A 214 8.64 11.22 -3.99
N VAL A 215 9.94 11.40 -4.25
CA VAL A 215 10.91 10.29 -4.29
C VAL A 215 11.00 9.61 -2.94
N ASP A 216 11.20 10.37 -1.87
CA ASP A 216 11.37 9.83 -0.52
C ASP A 216 10.13 9.08 -0.06
N ARG A 217 8.95 9.66 -0.30
CA ARG A 217 7.68 9.02 0.06
C ARG A 217 7.45 7.76 -0.75
N TYR A 218 7.73 7.78 -2.05
CA TYR A 218 7.64 6.58 -2.88
C TYR A 218 8.59 5.49 -2.39
N ASN A 219 9.87 5.84 -2.17
CA ASN A 219 10.91 4.91 -1.74
C ASN A 219 10.51 4.21 -0.43
N LEU A 220 9.96 4.96 0.53
CA LEU A 220 9.45 4.41 1.78
C LEU A 220 8.28 3.44 1.55
N LEU A 221 7.28 3.82 0.75
CA LEU A 221 6.09 2.98 0.52
C LEU A 221 6.42 1.71 -0.24
N ILE A 222 7.24 1.80 -1.30
CA ILE A 222 7.60 0.62 -2.08
C ILE A 222 8.53 -0.31 -1.30
N SER A 223 9.43 0.26 -0.49
CA SER A 223 10.34 -0.56 0.32
C SER A 223 9.62 -1.32 1.41
N ARG A 224 8.51 -0.81 1.98
CA ARG A 224 7.69 -1.60 2.91
C ARG A 224 7.15 -2.89 2.28
N ASN A 225 6.81 -2.86 0.98
CA ASN A 225 6.35 -4.04 0.26
C ASN A 225 7.52 -5.01 0.00
N VAL A 226 8.69 -4.52 -0.40
CA VAL A 226 9.88 -5.37 -0.58
C VAL A 226 10.41 -5.92 0.76
N ASP A 227 10.31 -5.15 1.85
CA ASP A 227 10.64 -5.57 3.21
C ASP A 227 9.72 -6.73 3.63
N ALA A 228 8.41 -6.66 3.33
CA ALA A 228 7.47 -7.75 3.61
C ALA A 228 7.82 -9.03 2.83
N MET A 229 8.17 -8.91 1.54
CA MET A 229 8.65 -10.04 0.75
C MET A 229 9.96 -10.63 1.31
N TYR A 230 10.85 -9.78 1.84
CA TYR A 230 12.07 -10.25 2.51
C TYR A 230 11.78 -11.00 3.81
N GLN A 231 10.81 -10.54 4.60
CA GLN A 231 10.36 -11.27 5.79
C GLN A 231 9.72 -12.62 5.40
N ALA A 232 8.91 -12.67 4.34
CA ALA A 232 8.38 -13.91 3.81
C ALA A 232 9.49 -14.90 3.42
N HIS A 233 10.54 -14.42 2.74
CA HIS A 233 11.72 -15.22 2.43
C HIS A 233 12.42 -15.76 3.69
N ASN A 234 12.66 -14.91 4.69
CA ASN A 234 13.29 -15.34 5.94
C ASN A 234 12.43 -16.38 6.69
N ASN A 235 11.11 -16.16 6.73
CA ASN A 235 10.18 -17.10 7.34
C ASN A 235 10.17 -18.45 6.61
N ASP A 236 10.28 -18.45 5.28
CA ASP A 236 10.40 -19.68 4.49
C ASP A 236 11.65 -20.47 4.86
N VAL A 237 12.80 -19.80 4.94
CA VAL A 237 14.08 -20.41 5.34
C VAL A 237 13.99 -20.96 6.77
N LEU A 238 13.37 -20.21 7.69
CA LEU A 238 13.16 -20.67 9.08
C LEU A 238 12.25 -21.89 9.15
N LYS A 239 11.19 -21.95 8.33
CA LYS A 239 10.22 -23.04 8.35
C LYS A 239 10.77 -24.31 7.70
N ARG A 240 11.45 -24.19 6.55
CA ARG A 240 11.98 -25.33 5.78
C ARG A 240 13.35 -25.80 6.27
N GLY A 241 14.07 -24.94 6.99
CA GLY A 241 15.47 -25.18 7.35
C GLY A 241 16.42 -24.96 6.16
N ILE A 242 17.72 -24.90 6.45
CA ILE A 242 18.76 -24.74 5.43
C ILE A 242 19.03 -26.09 4.77
N ASN A 243 18.83 -26.16 3.45
CA ASN A 243 19.05 -27.35 2.63
C ASN A 243 19.81 -27.00 1.33
N THR A 244 19.93 -27.94 0.40
CA THR A 244 20.66 -27.75 -0.87
C THR A 244 20.01 -26.78 -1.86
N THR A 245 18.74 -26.41 -1.65
CA THR A 245 17.99 -25.48 -2.50
C THR A 245 17.84 -24.10 -1.87
N THR A 246 18.26 -23.91 -0.62
CA THR A 246 18.21 -22.62 0.07
C THR A 246 19.11 -21.58 -0.61
N GLN A 247 18.51 -20.47 -1.05
CA GLN A 247 19.24 -19.33 -1.60
C GLN A 247 19.18 -18.16 -0.62
N PHE A 248 20.34 -17.63 -0.22
CA PHE A 248 20.41 -16.44 0.64
C PHE A 248 20.38 -15.17 -0.20
N VAL A 249 19.42 -14.30 0.08
CA VAL A 249 19.31 -12.98 -0.56
C VAL A 249 19.75 -11.90 0.42
N SER A 250 20.75 -11.11 0.05
CA SER A 250 21.19 -9.95 0.84
C SER A 250 20.29 -8.75 0.52
N TYR A 251 19.67 -8.18 1.55
CA TYR A 251 18.77 -7.04 1.41
C TYR A 251 18.84 -6.15 2.65
N ASN A 252 19.14 -4.87 2.45
CA ASN A 252 19.10 -3.86 3.52
C ASN A 252 17.66 -3.34 3.62
N THR A 253 16.98 -3.67 4.71
CA THR A 253 15.62 -3.21 5.01
C THR A 253 15.61 -1.70 5.29
N THR A 254 14.46 -1.05 5.14
CA THR A 254 14.32 0.40 5.41
C THR A 254 14.16 0.78 6.87
N LYS A 255 14.37 -0.15 7.80
CA LYS A 255 14.38 0.17 9.23
C LYS A 255 15.57 1.08 9.54
N PRO A 256 15.38 2.20 10.26
CA PRO A 256 16.52 2.93 10.80
C PRO A 256 17.17 2.03 11.86
N TYR A 257 18.41 1.60 11.60
CA TYR A 257 19.22 0.82 12.54
C TYR A 257 18.55 -0.46 13.06
N GLU A 258 18.44 -1.49 12.23
CA GLU A 258 18.71 -2.83 12.77
C GLU A 258 20.22 -2.96 12.88
N ASN A 259 20.69 -2.99 14.13
CA ASN A 259 22.09 -3.15 14.50
C ASN A 259 22.73 -4.24 13.66
N VAL A 260 23.92 -3.94 13.13
CA VAL A 260 24.72 -4.78 12.25
C VAL A 260 24.89 -6.18 12.84
N ASN A 261 23.98 -7.09 12.49
CA ASN A 261 24.11 -8.52 12.67
C ASN A 261 23.63 -9.19 11.38
N ASN A 262 24.24 -8.79 10.27
CA ASN A 262 24.36 -9.67 9.13
C ASN A 262 25.78 -10.27 9.21
N PRO A 263 26.05 -11.28 10.05
CA PRO A 263 27.18 -12.13 9.76
C PRO A 263 26.77 -12.85 8.47
N SER A 264 27.38 -12.46 7.37
CA SER A 264 27.64 -13.41 6.30
C SER A 264 28.33 -14.59 6.98
N ILE A 265 27.59 -15.65 7.31
CA ILE A 265 28.15 -16.85 7.93
C ILE A 265 29.02 -17.51 6.86
N LYS A 266 30.27 -17.05 6.75
CA LYS A 266 31.35 -17.85 6.22
C LYS A 266 31.87 -18.68 7.39
N PRO A 267 31.80 -20.01 7.33
CA PRO A 267 32.45 -20.82 8.35
C PRO A 267 33.96 -20.68 8.17
N GLY A 268 34.64 -20.06 9.13
CA GLY A 268 36.08 -20.27 9.33
C GLY A 268 37.06 -19.11 9.18
N SER A 269 36.71 -17.84 9.43
CA SER A 269 37.73 -16.76 9.42
C SER A 269 37.74 -15.90 10.69
N GLN A 270 38.91 -15.86 11.33
CA GLN A 270 39.28 -15.23 12.60
C GLN A 270 39.00 -13.71 12.69
N PRO A 271 38.95 -13.13 13.92
CA PRO A 271 38.48 -11.76 14.10
C PRO A 271 39.52 -10.75 13.62
N HIS A 272 39.17 -9.92 12.64
CA HIS A 272 39.99 -8.79 12.23
C HIS A 272 39.71 -7.57 13.11
N LYS A 273 40.82 -6.99 13.62
CA LYS A 273 40.90 -5.80 14.47
C LYS A 273 40.21 -4.60 13.82
N LEU A 274 39.53 -3.81 14.65
CA LEU A 274 38.94 -2.52 14.31
C LEU A 274 40.04 -1.51 13.89
N TYR A 275 39.84 -0.83 12.76
CA TYR A 275 40.65 0.33 12.38
C TYR A 275 40.11 1.58 13.08
N GLN A 276 41.01 2.32 13.76
CA GLN A 276 40.74 3.66 14.28
C GLN A 276 40.95 4.68 13.15
N PHE A 277 39.95 5.54 12.92
CA PHE A 277 40.11 6.74 12.10
C PHE A 277 40.64 7.88 12.97
N TYR A 278 41.75 8.48 12.56
CA TYR A 278 42.17 9.79 13.06
C TYR A 278 41.58 10.90 12.19
N TYR A 279 41.27 12.02 12.84
CA TYR A 279 40.63 13.25 12.36
C TYR A 279 41.17 13.80 11.04
#